data_AF-A0A1B6MI46-F1
#
_entry.id   AF-A0A1B6MI46-F1
#
_cell.length_a   1.000
_cell.length_b   1.000
_cell.length_c   1.000
_cell.angle_alpha   90.00
_cell.angle_beta   90.00
_cell.angle_gamma   90.00
#
_symmetry.space_group_name_H-M   'P 1'
#
loop_
_entity.id
_entity.type
_entity.pdbx_description
1 polymer ?
#
loop_
_entity_poly.entity_id
_entity_poly.type
_entity_poly.pdbx_seq_one_letter_code
_entity_poly.pdbx_strand_id
1 'polypeptide(L)'
;METLPLEMVDRICQQLSVQDIASCCTISRSWRTIFDQDLLWKPYCHPHLEQPLRTFPCSVEPAFISPEADSSGLSPVCQWRLAFMRENHLWNNWRTGNCKTQVLEEYHWSAQEVQTGWDYDVGFV
;
A
#
# COMPACT_ATOMS: atom_id res chain seq x y z
N MET A 1 -19.42 2.40 23.43
CA MET A 1 -18.49 3.20 22.61
C MET A 1 -18.98 4.61 22.39
N GLU A 2 -20.25 4.81 22.02
CA GLU A 2 -20.79 6.12 21.58
C GLU A 2 -20.83 7.21 22.66
N THR A 3 -20.79 6.83 23.93
CA THR A 3 -20.79 7.75 25.07
C THR A 3 -19.39 7.99 25.65
N LEU A 4 -18.36 7.32 25.11
CA LEU A 4 -16.99 7.46 25.59
C LEU A 4 -16.31 8.62 24.86
N PRO A 5 -15.49 9.43 25.56
CA PRO A 5 -14.56 10.36 24.92
C PRO A 5 -13.63 9.63 23.93
N LEU A 6 -13.25 10.31 22.85
CA LEU A 6 -12.39 9.74 21.81
C LEU A 6 -11.04 9.25 22.35
N GLU A 7 -10.52 9.90 23.40
CA GLU A 7 -9.27 9.50 24.04
C GLU A 7 -9.38 8.15 24.76
N MET A 8 -10.56 7.84 25.30
CA MET A 8 -10.81 6.53 25.92
C MET A 8 -10.99 5.45 24.87
N VAL A 9 -11.66 5.78 23.76
CA VAL A 9 -11.77 4.91 22.58
C VAL A 9 -10.39 4.53 22.08
N ASP A 10 -9.50 5.51 21.91
CA ASP A 10 -8.13 5.29 21.44
C ASP A 10 -7.34 4.35 22.37
N ARG A 11 -7.41 4.58 23.69
CA ARG A 11 -6.76 3.70 24.69
C ARG A 11 -7.26 2.26 24.65
N ILE A 12 -8.57 2.06 24.44
CA ILE A 12 -9.13 0.72 24.27
C ILE A 12 -8.60 0.10 22.98
N CYS A 13 -8.60 0.85 21.88
CA CYS A 13 -8.16 0.37 20.58
C CYS A 13 -6.67 -0.01 20.57
N GLN A 14 -5.83 0.66 21.35
CA GLN A 14 -4.41 0.27 21.52
C GLN A 14 -4.21 -1.14 22.10
N GLN A 15 -5.24 -1.72 22.73
CA GLN A 15 -5.20 -3.09 23.28
C GLN A 15 -5.80 -4.12 22.31
N LEU A 16 -6.33 -3.69 21.16
CA LEU A 16 -7.01 -4.55 20.21
C LEU A 16 -6.07 -5.00 19.09
N SER A 17 -6.30 -6.21 18.60
CA SER A 17 -5.68 -6.64 17.35
C SER A 17 -6.34 -5.93 16.17
N VAL A 18 -5.67 -5.91 15.02
CA VAL A 18 -6.27 -5.35 13.79
C VAL A 18 -7.53 -6.12 13.36
N GLN A 19 -7.61 -7.42 13.67
CA GLN A 19 -8.79 -8.23 13.44
C GLN A 19 -9.97 -7.78 14.32
N ASP A 20 -9.71 -7.44 15.58
CA ASP A 20 -10.74 -6.94 16.49
C ASP A 20 -11.24 -5.57 16.05
N ILE A 21 -10.34 -4.67 15.64
CA ILE A 21 -10.69 -3.35 15.09
C ILE A 21 -11.55 -3.50 13.83
N ALA A 22 -11.18 -4.42 12.92
CA ALA A 22 -11.96 -4.70 11.72
C ALA A 22 -13.37 -5.23 12.06
N SER A 23 -13.46 -6.11 13.08
CA SER A 23 -14.74 -6.66 13.57
C SER A 23 -15.62 -5.58 14.23
N CYS A 24 -15.01 -4.63 14.94
CA CYS A 24 -15.73 -3.49 15.51
C CYS A 24 -16.43 -2.65 14.43
N CYS A 25 -15.81 -2.52 13.24
CA CYS A 25 -16.38 -1.77 12.12
C CYS A 25 -17.66 -2.41 11.51
N THR A 26 -17.97 -3.66 11.83
CA THR A 26 -19.14 -4.38 11.28
C THR A 26 -20.34 -4.39 12.23
N ILE A 27 -20.20 -3.86 13.45
CA ILE A 27 -21.23 -3.91 14.49
C ILE A 27 -22.40 -2.95 14.17
N SER A 28 -22.09 -1.68 13.87
CA SER A 28 -23.09 -0.66 13.54
C SER A 28 -22.47 0.48 12.73
N ARG A 29 -23.29 1.36 12.13
CA ARG A 29 -22.81 2.55 11.40
C ARG A 29 -22.01 3.51 12.29
N SER A 30 -22.45 3.66 13.53
CA SER A 30 -21.79 4.51 14.52
C SER A 30 -20.45 3.92 14.94
N TRP A 31 -20.40 2.61 15.23
CA TRP A 31 -19.13 1.92 15.49
C TRP A 31 -18.19 1.98 14.29
N ARG A 32 -18.70 1.76 13.08
CA ARG A 32 -17.90 1.98 11.85
C ARG A 32 -17.28 3.37 11.87
N THR A 33 -18.03 4.42 12.12
CA THR A 33 -17.52 5.81 12.15
C THR A 33 -16.42 6.01 13.21
N ILE A 34 -16.58 5.41 14.39
CA ILE A 34 -15.61 5.50 15.49
C ILE A 34 -14.32 4.74 15.18
N PHE A 35 -14.41 3.56 14.58
CA PHE A 35 -13.27 2.68 14.32
C PHE A 35 -12.63 2.90 12.95
N ASP A 36 -13.24 3.70 12.08
CA ASP A 36 -12.72 4.09 10.77
C ASP A 36 -11.83 5.35 10.85
N GLN A 37 -11.12 5.54 11.97
CA GLN A 37 -10.22 6.69 12.16
C GLN A 37 -8.81 6.36 11.69
N ASP A 38 -8.19 7.26 10.94
CA ASP A 38 -6.84 7.06 10.38
C ASP A 38 -5.78 6.69 11.43
N LEU A 39 -5.89 7.29 12.63
CA LEU A 39 -5.00 7.03 13.76
C LEU A 39 -5.00 5.56 14.21
N LEU A 40 -6.13 4.86 14.04
CA LEU A 40 -6.27 3.46 14.43
C LEU A 40 -5.65 2.51 13.40
N TRP A 41 -5.66 2.86 12.12
CA TRP A 41 -5.20 1.97 11.05
C TRP A 41 -3.74 2.19 10.67
N LYS A 42 -3.24 3.43 10.79
CA LYS A 42 -1.87 3.80 10.44
C LYS A 42 -0.79 2.94 11.11
N PRO A 43 -0.89 2.55 12.40
CA PRO A 43 0.10 1.70 13.05
C PRO A 43 0.23 0.29 12.45
N TYR A 44 -0.80 -0.19 11.74
CA TYR A 44 -0.82 -1.53 11.13
C TYR A 44 -0.42 -1.53 9.66
N CYS A 45 -0.03 -0.39 9.11
CA CYS A 45 0.36 -0.25 7.70
C CYS A 45 1.86 0.00 7.59
N HIS A 46 2.46 -0.41 6.47
CA HIS A 46 3.82 -0.01 6.11
C HIS A 46 3.79 1.31 5.32
N PRO A 47 4.27 2.44 5.87
CA PRO A 47 4.10 3.75 5.23
C PRO A 47 4.73 3.86 3.84
N HIS A 48 5.82 3.13 3.59
CA HIS A 48 6.51 3.12 2.30
C HIS A 48 5.75 2.36 1.20
N LEU A 49 4.75 1.54 1.57
CA LEU A 49 3.89 0.82 0.62
C LEU A 49 2.61 1.59 0.27
N GLU A 50 2.20 2.58 1.09
CA GLU A 50 0.91 3.28 0.89
C GLU A 50 0.81 3.95 -0.47
N GLN A 51 1.77 4.81 -0.80
CA GLN A 51 1.76 5.55 -2.05
C GLN A 51 1.90 4.60 -3.26
N PRO A 52 2.90 3.69 -3.31
CA PRO A 52 3.02 2.72 -4.40
C PRO A 52 1.74 1.92 -4.64
N LEU A 53 1.15 1.34 -3.60
CA LEU A 53 -0.05 0.50 -3.74
C LEU A 53 -1.29 1.28 -4.17
N ARG A 54 -1.32 2.59 -3.93
CA ARG A 54 -2.40 3.45 -4.40
C ARG A 54 -2.24 3.88 -5.85
N THR A 55 -1.01 4.09 -6.32
CA THR A 55 -0.75 4.68 -7.65
C THR A 55 -0.44 3.67 -8.73
N PHE A 56 0.21 2.55 -8.40
CA PHE A 56 0.57 1.56 -9.41
C PHE A 56 -0.66 0.70 -9.77
N PRO A 57 -0.90 0.46 -11.07
CA PRO A 57 -2.01 -0.39 -11.51
C PRO A 57 -1.79 -1.83 -11.04
N CYS A 58 -2.85 -2.47 -10.55
CA CYS A 58 -2.81 -3.88 -10.18
C CYS A 58 -2.64 -4.72 -11.44
N SER A 59 -1.58 -5.52 -11.50
CA SER A 59 -1.33 -6.40 -12.65
C SER A 59 -2.00 -7.76 -12.50
N VAL A 60 -2.45 -8.14 -11.30
CA VAL A 60 -3.06 -9.43 -11.00
C VAL A 60 -4.57 -9.30 -10.87
N GLU A 61 -5.30 -10.36 -11.24
CA GLU A 61 -6.76 -10.42 -11.07
C GLU A 61 -7.12 -11.28 -9.85
N PRO A 62 -8.21 -10.94 -9.12
CA PRO A 62 -8.97 -9.70 -9.25
C PRO A 62 -8.17 -8.50 -8.73
N ALA A 63 -8.28 -7.35 -9.41
CA ALA A 63 -7.72 -6.11 -8.90
C ALA A 63 -8.36 -5.71 -7.56
N PHE A 64 -7.62 -4.96 -6.73
CA PHE A 64 -8.20 -4.36 -5.54
C PHE A 64 -9.27 -3.32 -5.92
N ILE A 65 -10.50 -3.52 -5.44
CA ILE A 65 -11.61 -2.59 -5.63
C ILE A 65 -11.88 -1.92 -4.28
N SER A 66 -11.81 -0.58 -4.27
CA SER A 66 -12.19 0.18 -3.08
C SER A 66 -13.68 -0.01 -2.81
N PRO A 67 -14.11 -0.26 -1.56
CA PRO A 67 -15.53 -0.26 -1.23
C PRO A 67 -16.08 1.16 -1.41
N GLU A 68 -16.71 1.42 -2.56
CA GLU A 68 -17.29 2.73 -2.90
C GLU A 68 -18.49 3.08 -1.99
N ALA A 69 -18.60 4.37 -1.65
CA ALA A 69 -19.64 4.88 -0.75
C ALA A 69 -21.01 5.05 -1.44
N ASP A 70 -21.02 5.04 -2.78
CA ASP A 70 -22.06 5.74 -3.55
C ASP A 70 -23.46 5.11 -3.51
N SER A 71 -23.59 3.87 -3.02
CA SER A 71 -24.89 3.19 -2.88
C SER A 71 -25.24 2.74 -1.46
N SER A 72 -24.31 2.82 -0.50
CA SER A 72 -24.47 2.15 0.81
C SER A 72 -25.00 3.07 1.94
N GLY A 73 -24.96 4.39 1.73
CA GLY A 73 -25.28 5.38 2.77
C GLY A 73 -24.33 5.32 3.98
N LEU A 74 -23.17 4.65 3.82
CA LEU A 74 -22.11 4.59 4.81
C LEU A 74 -21.11 5.71 4.58
N SER A 75 -20.43 6.13 5.65
CA SER A 75 -19.27 7.01 5.51
C SER A 75 -18.20 6.34 4.64
N PRO A 76 -17.48 7.12 3.82
CA PRO A 76 -16.34 6.62 3.07
C PRO A 76 -15.31 6.04 4.03
N VAL A 77 -14.59 5.02 3.55
CA VAL A 77 -13.50 4.40 4.31
C VAL A 77 -12.32 5.36 4.41
N CYS A 78 -11.74 5.51 5.60
CA CYS A 78 -10.57 6.36 5.80
C CYS A 78 -9.33 5.91 5.02
N GLN A 79 -8.39 6.83 4.83
CA GLN A 79 -7.25 6.61 3.95
C GLN A 79 -6.36 5.46 4.44
N TRP A 80 -6.05 5.41 5.74
CA TRP A 80 -5.16 4.39 6.28
C TRP A 80 -5.82 3.02 6.35
N ARG A 81 -7.14 2.93 6.50
CA ARG A 81 -7.84 1.66 6.36
C ARG A 81 -7.85 1.17 4.92
N LEU A 82 -8.02 2.06 3.93
CA LEU A 82 -7.86 1.70 2.52
C LEU A 82 -6.42 1.24 2.21
N ALA A 83 -5.41 1.91 2.77
CA ALA A 83 -4.02 1.49 2.65
C ALA A 83 -3.81 0.09 3.21
N PHE A 84 -4.32 -0.18 4.41
CA PHE A 84 -4.30 -1.50 5.03
C PHE A 84 -4.95 -2.57 4.14
N MET A 85 -6.14 -2.28 3.58
CA MET A 85 -6.85 -3.21 2.71
C MET A 85 -6.05 -3.54 1.43
N ARG A 86 -5.42 -2.54 0.80
CA ARG A 86 -4.55 -2.75 -0.37
C ARG A 86 -3.34 -3.60 -0.02
N GLU A 87 -2.70 -3.32 1.10
CA GLU A 87 -1.54 -4.07 1.57
C GLU A 87 -1.89 -5.53 1.88
N ASN A 88 -3.01 -5.75 2.58
CA ASN A 88 -3.49 -7.10 2.85
C ASN A 88 -3.84 -7.85 1.54
N HIS A 89 -4.38 -7.16 0.54
CA HIS A 89 -4.61 -7.75 -0.78
C HIS A 89 -3.31 -8.18 -1.46
N LEU A 90 -2.26 -7.34 -1.44
CA LEU A 90 -0.93 -7.71 -1.91
C LEU A 90 -0.40 -8.95 -1.18
N TRP A 91 -0.43 -8.96 0.16
CA TRP A 91 0.10 -10.08 0.93
C TRP A 91 -0.68 -11.37 0.71
N ASN A 92 -1.99 -11.29 0.54
CA ASN A 92 -2.80 -12.47 0.22
C ASN A 92 -2.45 -13.02 -1.14
N ASN A 93 -2.32 -12.17 -2.17
CA ASN A 93 -1.87 -12.58 -3.50
C ASN A 93 -0.50 -13.26 -3.43
N TRP A 94 0.44 -12.70 -2.67
CA TRP A 94 1.75 -13.32 -2.47
C TRP A 94 1.66 -14.69 -1.82
N ARG A 95 0.90 -14.83 -0.72
CA ARG A 95 0.74 -16.10 0.02
C ARG A 95 0.05 -17.19 -0.81
N THR A 96 -0.87 -16.81 -1.69
CA THR A 96 -1.59 -17.77 -2.55
C THR A 96 -0.90 -18.03 -3.88
N GLY A 97 0.22 -17.37 -4.16
CA GLY A 97 0.94 -17.49 -5.44
C GLY A 97 0.24 -16.78 -6.61
N ASN A 98 -0.71 -15.88 -6.35
CA ASN A 98 -1.35 -15.05 -7.37
C ASN A 98 -0.42 -13.91 -7.78
N CYS A 99 0.60 -14.22 -8.57
CA CYS A 99 1.56 -13.25 -9.09
C CYS A 99 1.76 -13.41 -10.60
N LYS A 100 2.33 -12.37 -11.24
CA LYS A 100 2.75 -12.42 -12.64
C LYS A 100 4.27 -12.35 -12.73
N THR A 101 4.86 -13.33 -13.39
CA THR A 101 6.30 -13.33 -13.71
C THR A 101 6.52 -12.49 -14.96
N GLN A 102 7.48 -11.57 -14.91
CA GLN A 102 7.96 -10.83 -16.07
C GLN A 102 9.45 -11.10 -16.24
N VAL A 103 9.87 -11.37 -17.48
CA VAL A 103 11.29 -11.46 -17.82
C VAL A 103 11.78 -10.04 -18.07
N LEU A 104 12.79 -9.60 -17.30
CA LEU A 104 13.49 -8.37 -17.59
C LEU A 104 14.45 -8.66 -18.74
N GLU A 105 14.18 -8.09 -19.92
CA GLU A 105 15.16 -8.14 -21.02
C GLU A 105 16.41 -7.37 -20.57
N GLU A 106 17.54 -8.07 -20.47
CA GLU A 106 18.83 -7.44 -20.20
C GLU A 106 19.15 -6.50 -21.36
N TYR A 107 19.27 -5.20 -21.05
CA TYR A 107 19.82 -4.24 -21.98
C TYR A 107 21.27 -4.64 -22.28
N HIS A 108 21.48 -5.22 -23.46
CA HIS A 108 22.80 -5.49 -23.99
C HIS A 108 23.46 -4.14 -24.27
N TRP A 109 24.27 -3.64 -23.33
CA TRP A 109 25.19 -2.54 -23.62
C TRP A 109 26.12 -3.02 -24.73
N SER A 110 25.84 -2.66 -25.98
CA SER A 110 26.80 -2.78 -27.05
C SER A 110 27.94 -1.85 -26.69
N ALA A 111 29.07 -2.42 -26.25
CA ALA A 111 30.32 -1.72 -26.20
C ALA A 111 30.60 -1.21 -27.62
N GLN A 112 30.27 0.05 -27.89
CA GLN A 112 30.81 0.74 -29.05
C GLN A 112 32.32 0.73 -28.87
N GLU A 113 33.02 0.14 -29.83
CA GLU A 113 34.46 0.11 -29.92
C GLU A 113 35.01 1.51 -29.66
N VAL A 114 35.71 1.68 -28.54
CA VAL A 114 36.55 2.85 -28.33
C VAL A 114 37.70 2.70 -29.32
N GLN A 115 37.56 3.32 -30.48
CA GLN A 115 38.66 3.59 -31.39
C GLN A 115 39.70 4.41 -30.60
N THR A 116 40.76 3.76 -30.10
CA THR A 116 41.87 4.45 -29.45
C THR A 116 42.68 5.18 -30.51
N GLY A 117 42.23 6.38 -30.86
CA GLY A 117 42.98 7.36 -31.65
C GLY A 117 43.52 8.45 -30.74
N TRP A 118 44.63 8.18 -30.06
CA TRP A 118 45.49 9.24 -29.52
C TRP A 118 46.86 9.06 -30.16
N ASP A 119 47.05 9.74 -31.30
CA ASP A 119 48.38 10.07 -31.81
C ASP A 119 49.06 10.94 -30.76
N TYR A 120 50.13 10.43 -30.15
CA TYR A 120 51.04 11.24 -29.36
C TYR A 120 52.06 11.88 -30.31
N ASP A 121 51.78 13.11 -30.72
CA ASP A 121 52.79 14.02 -31.28
C ASP A 121 53.81 14.35 -30.18
N VAL A 122 54.99 13.73 -30.27
CA VAL A 122 56.14 14.09 -29.44
C VAL A 122 56.88 15.24 -30.13
N GLY A 123 56.52 16.47 -29.76
CA GLY A 123 57.24 17.68 -30.15
C GLY A 123 58.56 17.81 -29.38
N PHE A 124 59.66 17.88 -30.12
CA PHE A 124 61.01 18.26 -29.68
C PHE A 124 61.07 19.70 -29.15
N VAL A 125 61.79 19.91 -28.05
CA VAL A 125 62.61 21.11 -27.79
C VAL A 125 63.98 20.64 -27.33
#